data_AF-A0A661I8A1-F1
#
_entry.id   AF-A0A661I8A1-F1
#
_cell.length_a   1.000
_cell.length_b   1.000
_cell.length_c   1.000
_cell.angle_alpha   90.00
_cell.angle_beta   90.00
_cell.angle_gamma   90.00
#
_symmetry.space_group_name_H-M   'P 1'
#
loop_
_entity.id
_entity.type
_entity.pdbx_description
1 polymer ?
#
loop_
_entity_poly.entity_id
_entity_poly.type
_entity_poly.pdbx_seq_one_letter_code
_entity_poly.pdbx_strand_id
1 'polypeptide(L)'
;MRALALFSGGLDSVLAMKLIVDQGIEVVAVNIDMGFGSTNDRLEHMQNMCKQIGVKLEILDLRQLYLDEVLFNPKYGYGKNFNPCIDCHGFMFRHTGKLLEKFDAQFMISGEVLGQRPMSQRKEAMENVKKLSEQDDLIVRPLSAKLMSLTKPEREGWIDREKLFDIEGRNRQRQIALAKEIGLEDFESPGGGCLLTEIQFSNKLRDFADNEKMEVED
;
A
#
# COMPACT_ATOMS: atom_id res chain seq x y z
N MET A 1 -17.92 -1.29 13.34
CA MET A 1 -16.46 -1.02 13.31
C MET A 1 -16.03 -1.04 11.85
N ARG A 2 -15.14 -0.14 11.46
CA ARG A 2 -14.69 0.04 10.08
C ARG A 2 -13.18 0.26 10.01
N ALA A 3 -12.56 -0.29 8.98
CA ALA A 3 -11.16 -0.08 8.62
C ALA A 3 -11.03 0.51 7.21
N LEU A 4 -10.00 1.31 6.99
CA LEU A 4 -9.58 1.74 5.66
C LEU A 4 -8.41 0.90 5.18
N ALA A 5 -8.46 0.40 3.96
CA ALA A 5 -7.40 -0.43 3.40
C ALA A 5 -6.64 0.30 2.31
N LEU A 6 -5.32 0.43 2.44
CA LEU A 6 -4.50 0.81 1.29
C LEU A 6 -4.58 -0.28 0.23
N PHE A 7 -5.18 0.07 -0.90
CA PHE A 7 -5.52 -0.88 -1.95
C PHE A 7 -4.82 -0.55 -3.26
N SER A 8 -3.99 -1.49 -3.74
CA SER A 8 -3.20 -1.32 -4.97
C SER A 8 -3.78 -2.07 -6.18
N GLY A 9 -4.87 -2.82 -6.00
CA GLY A 9 -5.36 -3.79 -6.98
C GLY A 9 -4.65 -5.14 -6.94
N GLY A 10 -3.55 -5.27 -6.20
CA GLY A 10 -2.75 -6.49 -6.14
C GLY A 10 -3.27 -7.53 -5.14
N LEU A 11 -2.91 -8.80 -5.38
CA LEU A 11 -3.28 -9.96 -4.56
C LEU A 11 -3.10 -9.73 -3.05
N ASP A 12 -1.92 -9.26 -2.64
CA ASP A 12 -1.58 -9.11 -1.22
C ASP A 12 -2.55 -8.13 -0.51
N SER A 13 -2.96 -7.05 -1.17
CA SER A 13 -3.94 -6.09 -0.62
C SER A 13 -5.36 -6.66 -0.56
N VAL A 14 -5.77 -7.46 -1.54
CA VAL A 14 -7.08 -8.14 -1.52
C VAL A 14 -7.16 -9.15 -0.38
N LEU A 15 -6.13 -9.98 -0.21
CA LEU A 15 -6.08 -10.96 0.88
C LEU A 15 -6.08 -10.28 2.26
N ALA A 16 -5.34 -9.19 2.42
CA ALA A 16 -5.35 -8.42 3.67
C ALA A 16 -6.74 -7.86 4.00
N MET A 17 -7.46 -7.32 3.02
CA MET A 17 -8.84 -6.87 3.21
C MET A 17 -9.77 -8.02 3.57
N LYS A 18 -9.70 -9.14 2.83
CA LYS A 18 -10.55 -10.32 3.07
C LYS A 18 -10.40 -10.86 4.49
N LEU A 19 -9.18 -10.91 5.03
CA LEU A 19 -8.93 -11.36 6.41
C LEU A 19 -9.62 -10.51 7.47
N ILE A 20 -9.81 -9.22 7.21
CA ILE A 20 -10.49 -8.30 8.11
C ILE A 20 -12.01 -8.37 7.92
N VAL A 21 -12.48 -8.47 6.68
CA VAL A 21 -13.89 -8.72 6.35
C VAL A 21 -14.40 -10.01 7.01
N ASP A 22 -13.61 -11.08 7.00
CA ASP A 22 -13.97 -12.37 7.60
C ASP A 22 -14.07 -12.34 9.12
N GLN A 23 -13.58 -11.27 9.75
CA GLN A 23 -13.76 -11.01 11.17
C GLN A 23 -14.99 -10.15 11.48
N GLY A 24 -15.81 -9.85 10.46
CA GLY A 24 -17.04 -9.05 10.60
C GLY A 24 -16.79 -7.54 10.67
N ILE A 25 -15.61 -7.08 10.24
CA ILE A 25 -15.25 -5.66 10.22
C ILE A 25 -15.51 -5.10 8.82
N GLU A 26 -16.19 -3.95 8.74
CA GLU A 26 -16.41 -3.27 7.46
C GLU A 26 -15.07 -2.73 6.93
N VAL A 27 -14.79 -2.96 5.65
CA VAL A 27 -13.56 -2.46 5.01
C VAL A 27 -13.93 -1.58 3.82
N VAL A 28 -13.31 -0.40 3.75
CA VAL A 28 -13.30 0.46 2.57
C VAL A 28 -11.92 0.41 1.94
N ALA A 29 -11.83 -0.03 0.69
CA ALA A 29 -10.63 -0.04 -0.10
C ALA A 29 -10.32 1.38 -0.58
N VAL A 30 -9.18 1.93 -0.18
CA VAL A 30 -8.69 3.25 -0.56
C VAL A 30 -7.52 3.08 -1.51
N ASN A 31 -7.73 3.42 -2.78
CA ASN A 31 -6.67 3.55 -3.76
C ASN A 31 -6.18 4.99 -3.81
N ILE A 32 -4.87 5.19 -3.69
CA ILE A 32 -4.24 6.50 -3.85
C ILE A 32 -3.66 6.56 -5.26
N ASP A 33 -4.26 7.37 -6.13
CA ASP A 33 -3.74 7.60 -7.47
C ASP A 33 -2.63 8.65 -7.42
N MET A 34 -1.41 8.19 -7.68
CA MET A 34 -0.20 9.01 -7.78
C MET A 34 0.29 9.13 -9.23
N GLY A 35 -0.39 8.51 -10.21
CA GLY A 35 -0.04 8.59 -11.63
C GLY A 35 1.10 7.68 -12.07
N PHE A 36 1.58 6.79 -11.20
CA PHE A 36 2.72 5.90 -11.46
C PHE A 36 2.38 4.41 -11.51
N GLY A 37 1.09 4.07 -11.63
CA GLY A 37 0.64 2.71 -11.92
C GLY A 37 1.07 2.28 -13.31
N SER A 38 1.55 1.04 -13.48
CA SER A 38 2.06 0.53 -14.77
C SER A 38 0.98 0.29 -15.83
N THR A 39 -0.30 0.40 -15.50
CA THR A 39 -1.42 0.11 -16.40
C THR A 39 -2.48 1.22 -16.31
N ASN A 40 -2.84 1.78 -17.47
CA ASN A 40 -3.70 2.97 -17.59
C ASN A 40 -5.17 2.72 -17.26
N ASP A 41 -5.61 1.47 -17.12
CA ASP A 41 -7.01 1.13 -16.83
C ASP A 41 -7.13 -0.01 -15.80
N ARG A 42 -6.85 0.32 -14.55
CA ARG A 42 -7.00 -0.61 -13.41
C ARG A 42 -8.34 -0.48 -12.69
N LEU A 43 -9.21 0.44 -13.12
CA LEU A 43 -10.45 0.71 -12.38
C LEU A 43 -11.35 -0.53 -12.37
N GLU A 44 -11.60 -1.12 -13.53
CA GLU A 44 -12.44 -2.32 -13.66
C GLU A 44 -11.88 -3.49 -12.85
N HIS A 45 -10.56 -3.72 -12.93
CA HIS A 45 -9.87 -4.73 -12.13
C HIS A 45 -10.05 -4.51 -10.63
N MET A 46 -9.78 -3.29 -10.16
CA MET A 46 -9.94 -2.92 -8.75
C MET A 46 -11.38 -3.09 -8.27
N GLN A 47 -12.36 -2.68 -9.08
CA GLN A 47 -13.78 -2.87 -8.79
C GLN A 47 -14.15 -4.36 -8.73
N ASN A 48 -13.64 -5.18 -9.65
CA ASN A 48 -13.85 -6.62 -9.64
C ASN A 48 -13.29 -7.26 -8.36
N MET A 49 -12.04 -6.96 -8.00
CA MET A 49 -11.42 -7.45 -6.77
C MET A 49 -12.23 -7.05 -5.53
N CYS A 50 -12.69 -5.79 -5.47
CA CYS A 50 -13.50 -5.31 -4.35
C CYS A 50 -14.85 -6.03 -4.27
N LYS A 51 -15.51 -6.23 -5.41
CA LYS A 51 -16.80 -6.92 -5.52
C LYS A 51 -16.72 -8.37 -5.02
N GLN A 52 -15.66 -9.10 -5.38
CA GLN A 52 -15.46 -10.49 -4.98
C GLN A 52 -15.37 -10.68 -3.45
N ILE A 53 -14.93 -9.65 -2.72
CA ILE A 53 -14.80 -9.69 -1.25
C ILE A 53 -15.78 -8.77 -0.51
N GLY A 54 -16.73 -8.15 -1.22
CA GLY A 54 -17.78 -7.32 -0.63
C GLY A 54 -17.31 -5.99 -0.03
N VAL A 55 -16.24 -5.39 -0.55
CA VAL A 55 -15.73 -4.08 -0.08
C VAL A 55 -16.05 -2.95 -1.06
N LYS A 56 -16.13 -1.72 -0.58
CA LYS A 56 -16.31 -0.52 -1.41
C LYS A 56 -14.95 0.04 -1.83
N LEU A 57 -14.84 0.54 -3.06
CA LEU A 57 -13.67 1.22 -3.58
C LEU A 57 -13.84 2.75 -3.48
N GLU A 58 -12.86 3.42 -2.88
CA GLU A 58 -12.67 4.86 -2.88
C GLU A 58 -11.33 5.16 -3.59
N ILE A 59 -11.33 6.08 -4.54
CA ILE A 59 -10.12 6.50 -5.26
C ILE A 59 -9.83 7.95 -4.90
N LEU A 60 -8.62 8.21 -4.43
CA LEU A 60 -8.15 9.55 -4.09
C LEU A 60 -7.04 9.95 -5.06
N ASP A 61 -7.32 10.93 -5.90
CA ASP A 61 -6.32 11.54 -6.79
C ASP A 61 -5.41 12.47 -5.99
N LEU A 62 -4.15 12.07 -5.82
CA LEU A 62 -3.10 12.83 -5.15
C LEU A 62 -1.88 13.04 -6.07
N ARG A 63 -2.06 12.98 -7.39
CA ARG A 63 -0.96 13.04 -8.36
C ARG A 63 -0.07 14.25 -8.14
N GLN A 64 -0.65 15.45 -8.19
CA GLN A 64 0.11 16.69 -8.02
C GLN A 64 0.80 16.77 -6.65
N LEU A 65 0.07 16.44 -5.59
CA LEU A 65 0.60 16.50 -4.23
C LEU A 65 1.77 15.53 -4.02
N TYR A 66 1.71 14.35 -4.63
CA TYR A 66 2.81 13.39 -4.59
C TYR A 66 4.05 13.89 -5.35
N LEU A 67 3.87 14.58 -6.48
CA LEU A 67 4.99 15.21 -7.20
C LEU A 67 5.69 16.24 -6.30
N ASP A 68 4.90 17.11 -5.68
CA ASP A 68 5.38 18.25 -4.89
C ASP A 68 6.06 17.81 -3.58
N GLU A 69 5.49 16.83 -2.88
CA GLU A 69 5.94 16.46 -1.53
C GLU A 69 6.93 15.30 -1.49
N VAL A 70 6.88 14.40 -2.48
CA VAL A 70 7.57 13.10 -2.38
C VAL A 70 8.50 12.84 -3.55
N LEU A 71 8.00 12.97 -4.77
CA LEU A 71 8.68 12.41 -5.94
C LEU A 71 10.08 12.98 -6.10
N PHE A 72 10.25 14.30 -6.01
CA PHE A 72 11.52 14.96 -6.31
C PHE A 72 12.40 15.21 -5.07
N ASN A 73 11.83 15.11 -3.87
CA ASN A 73 12.56 15.36 -2.61
C ASN A 73 12.24 14.32 -1.51
N PRO A 74 12.49 13.01 -1.76
CA PRO A 74 12.18 11.98 -0.80
C PRO A 74 13.15 12.00 0.40
N LYS A 75 12.63 11.83 1.61
CA LYS A 75 13.40 11.82 2.86
C LYS A 75 14.35 10.62 2.96
N TYR A 76 13.94 9.46 2.46
CA TYR A 76 14.74 8.23 2.50
C TYR A 76 15.43 7.91 1.16
N GLY A 77 15.43 8.87 0.23
CA GLY A 77 16.03 8.71 -1.08
C GLY A 77 15.28 7.74 -1.99
N TYR A 78 15.95 7.35 -3.07
CA TYR A 78 15.41 6.44 -4.06
C TYR A 78 15.98 5.03 -3.91
N GLY A 79 15.24 4.04 -4.40
CA GLY A 79 15.74 2.67 -4.56
C GLY A 79 16.73 2.55 -5.72
N LYS A 80 16.70 1.42 -6.44
CA LYS A 80 17.57 1.18 -7.60
C LYS A 80 17.35 2.21 -8.72
N ASN A 81 16.11 2.66 -8.89
CA ASN A 81 15.70 3.58 -9.95
C ASN A 81 15.11 4.85 -9.32
N PHE A 82 14.11 5.52 -9.91
CA PHE A 82 13.52 6.75 -9.35
C PHE A 82 12.40 6.46 -8.33
N ASN A 83 12.48 5.34 -7.61
CA ASN A 83 11.40 4.83 -6.76
C ASN A 83 11.59 5.16 -5.27
N PRO A 84 10.91 6.16 -4.70
CA PRO A 84 11.01 6.53 -3.28
C PRO A 84 10.03 5.71 -2.43
N CYS A 85 10.14 4.38 -2.43
CA CYS A 85 9.05 3.53 -1.93
C CYS A 85 8.71 3.71 -0.43
N ILE A 86 9.68 4.06 0.42
CA ILE A 86 9.42 4.31 1.85
C ILE A 86 8.56 5.58 1.99
N ASP A 87 8.97 6.66 1.34
CA ASP A 87 8.26 7.94 1.35
C ASP A 87 6.87 7.82 0.72
N CYS A 88 6.77 7.09 -0.39
CA CYS A 88 5.52 6.80 -1.08
C CYS A 88 4.53 6.05 -0.17
N HIS A 89 4.98 5.02 0.55
CA HIS A 89 4.12 4.30 1.48
C HIS A 89 3.71 5.19 2.67
N GLY A 90 4.64 5.97 3.23
CA GLY A 90 4.34 6.95 4.28
C GLY A 90 3.28 7.96 3.85
N PHE A 91 3.43 8.52 2.65
CA PHE A 91 2.48 9.44 2.02
C PHE A 91 1.09 8.81 1.89
N MET A 92 0.99 7.59 1.34
CA MET A 92 -0.28 6.89 1.21
C MET A 92 -0.96 6.71 2.57
N PHE A 93 -0.25 6.20 3.58
CA PHE A 93 -0.85 6.04 4.91
C PHE A 93 -1.23 7.37 5.57
N ARG A 94 -0.42 8.42 5.42
CA ARG A 94 -0.75 9.75 5.98
C ARG A 94 -2.06 10.28 5.39
N HIS A 95 -2.24 10.15 4.08
CA HIS A 95 -3.46 10.63 3.43
C HIS A 95 -4.67 9.73 3.67
N THR A 96 -4.50 8.41 3.78
CA THR A 96 -5.58 7.53 4.24
C THR A 96 -5.93 7.77 5.70
N GLY A 97 -4.95 8.11 6.56
CA GLY A 97 -5.17 8.46 7.96
C GLY A 97 -6.08 9.67 8.13
N LYS A 98 -5.93 10.69 7.27
CA LYS A 98 -6.82 11.86 7.21
C LYS A 98 -8.27 11.52 6.87
N LEU A 99 -8.53 10.35 6.27
CA LEU A 99 -9.87 9.89 5.93
C LEU A 99 -10.54 9.10 7.07
N LEU A 100 -9.80 8.72 8.13
CA LEU A 100 -10.37 7.91 9.21
C LEU A 100 -11.60 8.58 9.85
N GLU A 101 -11.52 9.87 10.15
CA GLU A 101 -12.66 10.63 10.70
C GLU A 101 -13.82 10.73 9.71
N LYS A 102 -13.54 11.09 8.46
CA LYS A 102 -14.56 11.21 7.38
C LYS A 102 -15.35 9.91 7.20
N PHE A 103 -14.69 8.78 7.33
CA PHE A 103 -15.29 7.46 7.16
C PHE A 103 -15.71 6.81 8.47
N ASP A 104 -15.63 7.46 9.63
CA ASP A 104 -15.88 6.82 10.94
C ASP A 104 -15.14 5.47 11.09
N ALA A 105 -13.89 5.44 10.64
CA ALA A 105 -13.03 4.27 10.63
C ALA A 105 -12.00 4.35 11.76
N GLN A 106 -11.70 3.21 12.39
CA GLN A 106 -10.89 3.16 13.61
C GLN A 106 -9.41 2.88 13.33
N PHE A 107 -9.08 2.26 12.20
CA PHE A 107 -7.71 1.88 11.87
C PHE A 107 -7.53 1.68 10.36
N MET A 108 -6.27 1.51 9.96
CA MET A 108 -5.88 1.25 8.59
C MET A 108 -5.26 -0.14 8.43
N ILE A 109 -5.43 -0.72 7.25
CA ILE A 109 -4.79 -1.97 6.86
C ILE A 109 -4.00 -1.83 5.56
N SER A 110 -3.01 -2.70 5.40
CA SER A 110 -2.26 -2.80 4.14
C SER A 110 -1.85 -4.24 3.85
N GLY A 111 -1.70 -4.54 2.56
CA GLY A 111 -1.17 -5.80 2.05
C GLY A 111 0.35 -5.93 2.16
N GLU A 112 1.04 -5.09 2.93
CA GLU A 112 2.48 -5.21 3.08
C GLU A 112 2.88 -6.52 3.79
N VAL A 113 3.85 -7.23 3.23
CA VAL A 113 4.41 -8.48 3.77
C VAL A 113 5.86 -8.25 4.18
N LEU A 114 6.21 -8.60 5.41
CA LEU A 114 7.56 -8.42 5.94
C LEU A 114 8.61 -9.10 5.05
N GLY A 115 9.62 -8.37 4.61
CA GLY A 115 10.72 -8.87 3.78
C GLY A 115 10.37 -9.15 2.32
N GLN A 116 9.13 -8.89 1.86
CA GLN A 116 8.72 -9.22 0.50
C GLN A 116 9.24 -8.21 -0.55
N ARG A 117 9.45 -6.95 -0.17
CA ARG A 117 10.08 -5.92 -1.02
C ARG A 117 11.34 -5.33 -0.34
N PRO A 118 12.49 -5.27 -1.04
CA PRO A 118 13.76 -4.88 -0.42
C PRO A 118 13.82 -3.41 0.00
N MET A 119 13.10 -2.51 -0.66
CA MET A 119 13.13 -1.08 -0.33
C MET A 119 12.13 -0.71 0.79
N SER A 120 10.85 -1.07 0.65
CA SER A 120 9.79 -0.58 1.55
C SER A 120 9.37 -1.55 2.66
N GLN A 121 9.68 -2.85 2.54
CA GLN A 121 9.08 -3.87 3.41
C GLN A 121 10.11 -4.60 4.30
N ARG A 122 11.34 -4.09 4.43
CA ARG A 122 12.22 -4.50 5.53
C ARG A 122 11.66 -3.97 6.85
N LYS A 123 11.98 -4.63 7.97
CA LYS A 123 11.51 -4.20 9.31
C LYS A 123 11.76 -2.72 9.57
N GLU A 124 13.00 -2.26 9.36
CA GLU A 124 13.39 -0.84 9.49
C GLU A 124 12.60 0.09 8.55
N ALA A 125 12.39 -0.33 7.30
CA ALA A 125 11.64 0.46 6.32
C ALA A 125 10.17 0.62 6.73
N MET A 126 9.54 -0.44 7.25
CA MET A 126 8.16 -0.37 7.77
C MET A 126 8.05 0.55 8.99
N GLU A 127 9.04 0.58 9.88
CA GLU A 127 9.09 1.53 10.99
C GLU A 127 9.26 2.97 10.50
N ASN A 128 10.05 3.20 9.45
CA ASN A 128 10.17 4.52 8.82
C ASN A 128 8.86 4.95 8.15
N VAL A 129 8.14 4.04 7.51
CA VAL A 129 6.80 4.28 6.95
C VAL A 129 5.81 4.69 8.04
N LYS A 130 5.80 4.00 9.18
CA LYS A 130 4.93 4.37 10.32
C LYS A 130 5.23 5.77 10.87
N LYS A 131 6.51 6.14 10.97
CA LYS A 131 6.88 7.50 11.38
C LYS A 131 6.42 8.57 10.39
N LEU A 132 6.46 8.27 9.09
CA LEU A 132 5.97 9.18 8.05
C LEU A 132 4.44 9.24 7.96
N SER A 133 3.74 8.17 8.37
CA SER A 133 2.28 8.13 8.28
C SER A 133 1.59 9.00 9.33
N GLU A 134 2.29 9.35 10.41
CA GLU A 134 1.71 10.03 11.58
C GLU A 134 0.60 9.20 12.26
N GLN A 135 0.54 7.90 11.98
CA GLN A 135 -0.51 6.96 12.40
C GLN A 135 0.11 5.65 12.92
N ASP A 136 1.14 5.78 13.76
CA ASP A 136 2.10 4.72 14.11
C ASP A 136 1.44 3.41 14.57
N ASP A 137 0.40 3.51 15.39
CA ASP A 137 -0.20 2.39 16.10
C ASP A 137 -1.53 1.90 15.50
N LEU A 138 -1.98 2.53 14.41
CA LEU A 138 -3.25 2.24 13.73
C LEU A 138 -3.08 1.49 12.41
N ILE A 139 -1.85 1.08 12.04
CA ILE A 139 -1.57 0.38 10.79
C ILE A 139 -1.40 -1.11 11.05
N VAL A 140 -2.40 -1.90 10.69
CA VAL A 140 -2.37 -3.37 10.74
C VAL A 140 -1.86 -3.92 9.41
N ARG A 141 -1.01 -4.94 9.46
CA ARG A 141 -0.50 -5.65 8.28
C ARG A 141 -0.93 -7.12 8.35
N PRO A 142 -2.18 -7.46 7.99
CA PRO A 142 -2.78 -8.77 8.26
C PRO A 142 -1.96 -9.99 7.82
N LEU A 143 -1.22 -9.88 6.72
CA LEU A 143 -0.42 -10.98 6.19
C LEU A 143 0.87 -11.27 6.97
N SER A 144 1.38 -10.30 7.73
CA SER A 144 2.64 -10.42 8.50
C SER A 144 2.49 -10.04 9.97
N ALA A 145 1.25 -9.84 10.44
CA ALA A 145 0.94 -9.31 11.76
C ALA A 145 1.62 -10.10 12.88
N LYS A 146 1.64 -11.44 12.79
CA LYS A 146 2.22 -12.32 13.80
C LYS A 146 3.74 -12.14 14.00
N LEU A 147 4.43 -11.56 13.02
CA LEU A 147 5.87 -11.27 13.05
C LEU A 147 6.20 -9.85 13.53
N MET A 148 5.18 -9.03 13.78
CA MET A 148 5.32 -7.63 14.14
C MET A 148 4.81 -7.37 15.56
N SER A 149 5.22 -6.24 16.15
CA SER A 149 4.67 -5.77 17.41
C SER A 149 3.15 -5.56 17.29
N LEU A 150 2.43 -5.84 18.38
CA LEU A 150 0.98 -5.64 18.44
C LEU A 150 0.63 -4.18 18.16
N THR A 151 -0.34 -3.96 17.27
CA THR A 151 -0.96 -2.65 17.01
C THR A 151 -2.13 -2.40 17.96
N LYS A 152 -2.63 -1.16 18.05
CA LYS A 152 -3.80 -0.84 18.87
C LYS A 152 -5.03 -1.73 18.57
N PRO A 153 -5.43 -1.95 17.30
CA PRO A 153 -6.56 -2.84 17.00
C PRO A 153 -6.39 -4.27 17.53
N GLU A 154 -5.16 -4.78 17.58
CA GLU A 154 -4.86 -6.11 18.10
C GLU A 154 -4.86 -6.12 19.64
N ARG A 155 -4.27 -5.10 20.28
CA ARG A 155 -4.21 -5.02 21.75
C ARG A 155 -5.57 -4.78 22.40
N GLU A 156 -6.44 -4.02 21.73
CA GLU A 156 -7.79 -3.71 22.22
C GLU A 156 -8.83 -4.77 21.82
N GLY A 157 -8.42 -5.85 21.14
CA GLY A 157 -9.30 -6.95 20.74
C GLY A 157 -10.31 -6.57 19.65
N TRP A 158 -10.05 -5.49 18.90
CA TRP A 158 -10.84 -5.12 17.73
C TRP A 158 -10.66 -6.13 16.60
N ILE A 159 -9.44 -6.66 16.49
CA ILE A 159 -9.07 -7.73 15.55
C ILE A 159 -8.52 -8.90 16.35
N ASP A 160 -8.95 -10.10 15.98
CA ASP A 160 -8.39 -11.36 16.47
C ASP A 160 -7.08 -11.66 15.71
N ARG A 161 -5.95 -11.44 16.37
CA ARG A 161 -4.61 -11.69 15.82
C ARG A 161 -4.39 -13.15 15.45
N GLU A 162 -5.08 -14.09 16.10
CA GLU A 162 -4.89 -15.52 15.80
C GLU A 162 -5.39 -15.89 14.41
N LYS A 163 -6.34 -15.10 13.87
CA LYS A 163 -6.84 -15.21 12.49
C LYS A 163 -5.98 -14.49 11.45
N LEU A 164 -4.89 -13.83 11.87
CA LEU A 164 -3.90 -13.20 11.00
C LEU A 164 -2.72 -14.15 10.70
N PHE A 165 -1.81 -13.74 9.83
CA PHE A 165 -0.70 -14.57 9.38
C PHE A 165 0.69 -14.05 9.79
N ASP A 166 1.65 -14.95 9.62
CA ASP A 166 3.09 -14.83 9.82
C ASP A 166 3.85 -14.96 8.48
N ILE A 167 3.28 -14.46 7.37
CA ILE A 167 3.95 -14.54 6.07
C ILE A 167 5.13 -13.56 6.04
N GLU A 168 6.28 -14.07 5.62
CA GLU A 168 7.47 -13.26 5.35
C GLU A 168 8.22 -13.70 4.08
N GLY A 169 9.08 -12.79 3.62
CA GLY A 169 9.96 -13.01 2.50
C GLY A 169 9.27 -12.88 1.14
N ARG A 170 9.98 -13.29 0.10
CA ARG A 170 9.60 -13.01 -1.30
C ARG A 170 8.72 -14.09 -1.94
N ASN A 171 8.59 -15.24 -1.29
CA ASN A 171 7.76 -16.33 -1.80
C ASN A 171 6.27 -15.95 -1.72
N ARG A 172 5.50 -16.27 -2.76
CA ARG A 172 4.05 -16.00 -2.85
C ARG A 172 3.18 -17.25 -2.83
N GLN A 173 3.75 -18.43 -2.63
CA GLN A 173 3.00 -19.69 -2.63
C GLN A 173 1.86 -19.68 -1.60
N ARG A 174 2.09 -19.11 -0.40
CA ARG A 174 1.06 -19.03 0.63
C ARG A 174 -0.09 -18.13 0.20
N GLN A 175 0.20 -16.95 -0.35
CA GLN A 175 -0.80 -16.01 -0.84
C GLN A 175 -1.62 -16.60 -2.00
N ILE A 176 -0.96 -17.31 -2.92
CA ILE A 176 -1.64 -18.01 -4.02
C ILE A 176 -2.55 -19.12 -3.48
N ALA A 177 -2.12 -19.86 -2.45
CA ALA A 177 -2.97 -20.85 -1.79
C ALA A 177 -4.19 -20.20 -1.12
N LEU A 178 -4.00 -19.11 -0.39
CA LEU A 178 -5.08 -18.34 0.23
C LEU A 178 -6.08 -17.82 -0.80
N ALA A 179 -5.61 -17.33 -1.95
CA ALA A 179 -6.47 -16.89 -3.05
C ALA A 179 -7.40 -18.01 -3.52
N LYS A 180 -6.87 -19.23 -3.65
CA LYS A 180 -7.66 -20.42 -4.01
C LYS A 180 -8.65 -20.81 -2.92
N GLU A 181 -8.23 -20.76 -1.65
CA GLU A 181 -9.08 -21.09 -0.49
C GLU A 181 -10.32 -20.19 -0.43
N ILE A 182 -10.19 -18.90 -0.76
CA ILE A 182 -11.31 -17.95 -0.75
C ILE A 182 -12.05 -17.87 -2.10
N GLY A 183 -11.66 -18.65 -3.11
CA GLY A 183 -12.24 -18.61 -4.45
C GLY A 183 -12.01 -17.29 -5.19
N LEU A 184 -10.89 -16.61 -4.94
CA LEU A 184 -10.53 -15.36 -5.63
C LEU A 184 -10.08 -15.66 -7.06
N GLU A 185 -10.75 -15.03 -8.02
CA GLU A 185 -10.49 -15.15 -9.45
C GLU A 185 -9.94 -13.82 -10.00
N ASP A 186 -9.38 -13.84 -11.21
CA ASP A 186 -8.92 -12.67 -11.97
C ASP A 186 -7.91 -11.74 -11.27
N PHE A 187 -7.24 -12.20 -10.22
CA PHE A 187 -6.17 -11.42 -9.60
C PHE A 187 -4.95 -11.38 -10.52
N GLU A 188 -4.34 -10.19 -10.65
CA GLU A 188 -3.13 -10.04 -11.45
C GLU A 188 -2.02 -10.96 -10.94
N SER A 189 -1.31 -11.60 -11.88
CA SER A 189 -0.10 -12.34 -11.54
C SER A 189 0.95 -11.42 -10.92
N PRO A 190 1.78 -11.90 -9.97
CA PRO A 190 2.78 -11.06 -9.33
C PRO A 190 3.78 -10.49 -10.35
N GLY A 191 3.58 -9.23 -10.74
CA GLY A 191 4.34 -8.64 -11.86
C GLY A 191 3.99 -7.19 -12.18
N GLY A 192 2.79 -6.71 -11.81
CA GLY A 192 2.43 -5.29 -11.91
C GLY A 192 3.38 -4.40 -11.13
N GLY A 193 4.17 -3.60 -11.85
CA GLY A 193 5.22 -2.75 -11.32
C GLY A 193 4.73 -1.33 -11.05
N CYS A 194 5.64 -0.51 -10.53
CA CYS A 194 5.48 0.94 -10.52
C CYS A 194 6.37 1.51 -11.63
N LEU A 195 5.89 2.48 -12.41
CA LEU A 195 6.68 3.10 -13.48
C LEU A 195 8.02 3.67 -12.97
N LEU A 196 8.07 4.13 -11.71
CA LEU A 196 9.28 4.62 -11.06
C LEU A 196 10.35 3.54 -10.83
N THR A 197 9.98 2.26 -10.97
CA THR A 197 10.92 1.13 -10.93
C THR A 197 11.43 0.75 -12.31
N GLU A 198 10.91 1.35 -13.38
CA GLU A 198 11.35 1.11 -14.76
C GLU A 198 12.49 2.06 -15.12
N ILE A 199 13.59 1.49 -15.64
CA ILE A 199 14.81 2.26 -15.91
C ILE A 199 14.59 3.36 -16.96
N GLN A 200 13.84 3.08 -18.02
CA GLN A 200 13.61 4.03 -19.10
C GLN A 200 12.78 5.23 -18.62
N PHE A 201 11.73 4.97 -17.83
CA PHE A 201 10.90 6.01 -17.24
C PHE A 201 11.70 6.83 -16.21
N SER A 202 12.49 6.15 -15.38
CA SER A 202 13.32 6.78 -14.36
C SER A 202 14.40 7.69 -14.94
N ASN A 203 15.02 7.32 -16.06
CA ASN A 203 16.01 8.18 -16.72
C ASN A 203 15.36 9.48 -17.22
N LYS A 204 14.18 9.40 -17.84
CA LYS A 204 13.44 10.60 -18.26
C LYS A 204 13.12 11.54 -17.10
N LEU A 205 12.74 10.99 -15.94
CA LEU A 205 12.47 11.79 -14.75
C LEU A 205 13.74 12.44 -14.18
N ARG A 206 14.88 11.75 -14.22
CA ARG A 206 16.18 12.33 -13.81
C ARG A 206 16.56 13.47 -14.74
N ASP A 207 16.49 13.25 -16.06
CA ASP A 207 16.76 14.27 -17.05
C ASP A 207 15.85 15.49 -16.83
N PHE A 208 14.56 15.28 -16.58
CA PHE A 208 13.62 16.37 -16.25
C PHE A 208 14.03 17.13 -14.99
N ALA A 209 14.32 16.42 -13.88
CA ALA A 209 14.68 17.02 -12.60
C ALA A 209 16.04 17.75 -12.63
N ASP A 210 16.97 17.30 -13.48
CA ASP A 210 18.28 17.93 -13.66
C ASP A 210 18.18 19.15 -14.60
N ASN A 211 17.31 19.11 -15.62
CA ASN A 211 17.10 20.24 -16.54
C ASN A 211 16.22 21.35 -15.95
N GLU A 212 15.24 21.07 -15.08
CA GLU A 212 14.54 22.14 -14.34
C GLU A 212 15.48 22.88 -13.35
N LYS A 213 16.63 22.30 -13.00
CA LYS A 213 17.68 23.01 -12.25
C LYS A 213 18.62 23.83 -13.13
N MET A 214 18.54 23.69 -14.45
CA MET A 214 19.33 24.41 -15.44
C MET A 214 18.41 25.21 -16.38
N GLU A 215 17.70 26.21 -15.84
CA GLU A 215 17.37 27.48 -16.51
C GLU A 215 16.46 28.35 -15.61
N VAL A 216 17.08 29.30 -14.92
CA VAL A 216 16.65 30.71 -14.95
C VAL A 216 17.94 31.51 -15.13
N GLU A 217 18.43 31.60 -16.37
CA GLU A 217 19.23 32.76 -16.76
C GLU A 217 18.23 33.82 -17.26
N ASP A 218 18.29 35.01 -16.66
CA ASP A 218 17.45 36.18 -16.93
C ASP A 218 17.39 36.60 -18.41
#